data_AF-A0A0T9TAR7-F1
#
_entry.id   AF-A0A0T9TAR7-F1
#
_cell.length_a   1.000
_cell.length_b   1.000
_cell.length_c   1.000
_cell.angle_alpha   90.00
_cell.angle_beta   90.00
_cell.angle_gamma   90.00
#
_symmetry.space_group_name_H-M   'P 1'
#
loop_
_entity.id
_entity.type
_entity.pdbx_description
1 polymer ?
#
loop_
_entity_poly.entity_id
_entity_poly.type
_entity_poly.pdbx_seq_one_letter_code
_entity_poly.pdbx_strand_id
1 'polypeptide(L)' 'MQKIADDLSDLERYFRQTHQQCTARTPWFTRWLYIPVDERMKILRDLLQPYPAKSQEKR' A
#
# COMPACT_ATOMS: atom_id res chain seq x y z
N MET A 1 -0.68 6.00 -16.32
CA MET A 1 -0.17 6.51 -15.03
C MET A 1 -1.21 7.28 -14.24
N GLN A 2 -2.02 8.19 -14.84
CA GLN A 2 -3.10 8.90 -14.12
C GLN A 2 -4.11 7.95 -13.45
N LYS A 3 -4.65 6.98 -14.20
CA LYS A 3 -5.60 5.99 -13.67
C LYS A 3 -5.10 5.22 -12.44
N ILE A 4 -3.81 4.86 -12.41
CA ILE A 4 -3.20 4.13 -11.29
C ILE A 4 -3.09 5.03 -10.05
N ALA A 5 -2.79 6.33 -10.24
CA ALA A 5 -2.74 7.28 -9.13
C ALA A 5 -4.14 7.53 -8.54
N ASP A 6 -5.16 7.62 -9.40
CA ASP A 6 -6.56 7.74 -9.00
C ASP A 6 -7.03 6.47 -8.26
N ASP A 7 -6.75 5.27 -8.81
CA ASP A 7 -7.06 3.98 -8.17
C ASP A 7 -6.36 3.84 -6.80
N LEU A 8 -5.12 4.31 -6.67
CA LEU A 8 -4.39 4.34 -5.40
C LEU A 8 -5.03 5.29 -4.39
N SER A 9 -5.55 6.42 -4.82
CA SER A 9 -6.21 7.39 -3.95
C SER A 9 -7.54 6.84 -3.41
N ASP A 10 -8.30 6.12 -4.23
CA ASP A 10 -9.51 5.42 -3.79
C ASP A 10 -9.18 4.27 -2.83
N LEU A 11 -8.13 3.49 -3.12
CA LEU A 11 -7.63 2.45 -2.21
C LEU A 11 -7.21 3.02 -0.85
N GLU A 12 -6.50 4.14 -0.82
CA GLU A 12 -6.12 4.81 0.43
C GLU A 12 -7.35 5.21 1.25
N ARG A 13 -8.38 5.75 0.59
CA ARG A 13 -9.64 6.13 1.24
C ARG A 13 -10.36 4.92 1.83
N TYR A 14 -10.45 3.82 1.09
CA TYR A 14 -10.99 2.55 1.58
C TYR A 14 -10.18 2.01 2.77
N PHE A 15 -8.86 2.07 2.71
CA PHE A 15 -8.00 1.60 3.79
C PHE A 15 -8.10 2.45 5.05
N ARG A 16 -8.27 3.78 4.95
CA ARG A 16 -8.52 4.64 6.12
C ARG A 16 -9.88 4.35 6.75
N GLN A 17 -10.91 4.17 5.94
CA GLN A 17 -12.26 3.88 6.43
C GLN A 17 -12.33 2.51 7.13
N THR A 18 -11.64 1.51 6.58
CA THR A 18 -11.55 0.17 7.18
C THR A 18 -10.52 0.08 8.31
N HIS A 19 -9.50 0.95 8.33
CA HIS A 19 -8.54 1.03 9.44
C HIS A 19 -9.27 1.23 10.77
N GLN A 20 -10.17 2.21 10.84
CA GLN A 20 -10.95 2.49 12.06
C GLN A 20 -11.77 1.28 12.53
N GLN A 21 -12.35 0.52 11.60
CA GLN A 21 -13.10 -0.70 11.93
C GLN A 21 -12.18 -1.84 12.39
N CYS A 22 -11.01 -1.98 11.77
CA CYS A 22 -10.01 -2.96 12.16
C CYS A 22 -9.44 -2.65 13.54
N THR A 23 -8.97 -1.43 13.82
CA THR A 23 -8.41 -1.07 15.15
C THR A 23 -9.44 -1.18 16.26
N ALA A 24 -10.73 -0.99 15.98
CA ALA A 24 -11.79 -1.20 16.95
C ALA A 24 -12.06 -2.69 17.26
N ARG A 25 -11.79 -3.61 16.32
CA ARG A 25 -12.07 -5.05 16.46
C ARG A 25 -10.83 -5.92 16.69
N THR A 26 -9.61 -5.41 16.47
CA THR A 26 -8.42 -6.25 16.59
C THR A 26 -7.93 -6.33 18.03
N PRO A 27 -7.70 -7.54 18.57
CA PRO A 27 -7.08 -7.71 19.87
C PRO A 27 -5.64 -7.19 19.89
N TRP A 28 -5.15 -6.83 21.07
CA TRP A 28 -3.85 -6.16 21.25
C TRP A 28 -2.65 -6.87 20.59
N PHE A 29 -2.68 -8.20 20.45
CA PHE A 29 -1.61 -8.98 19.81
C PHE A 29 -1.59 -8.86 18.28
N THR A 30 -2.72 -8.58 17.63
CA THR A 30 -2.75 -8.34 16.17
C THR A 30 -2.25 -6.94 15.82
N ARG A 31 -2.09 -6.06 16.80
CA ARG A 31 -1.45 -4.75 16.65
C ARG A 31 0.03 -4.85 16.28
N TRP A 32 0.70 -5.97 16.57
CA TRP A 32 2.11 -6.20 16.22
C TRP A 32 2.30 -6.63 14.74
N LEU A 33 1.27 -7.27 14.16
CA LEU A 33 1.21 -7.62 12.73
C LEU A 33 0.44 -6.57 11.90
N TYR A 34 0.01 -5.49 12.54
CA TYR A 34 -0.79 -4.46 11.88
C TYR A 34 0.12 -3.50 11.11
N ILE A 35 0.09 -3.62 9.78
CA ILE A 35 0.78 -2.68 8.91
C ILE A 35 -0.10 -1.41 8.77
N PRO A 36 0.37 -0.22 9.17
CA PRO A 36 -0.37 1.02 9.00
C PRO A 36 -0.72 1.26 7.53
N VAL A 37 -1.78 2.04 7.31
CA VAL A 37 -2.27 2.35 5.95
C VAL A 37 -1.16 2.97 5.11
N ASP A 38 -0.35 3.87 5.69
CA ASP A 38 0.77 4.52 5.00
C ASP A 38 1.83 3.54 4.50
N GLU A 39 2.21 2.53 5.29
CA GLU A 39 3.16 1.50 4.85
C GLU A 39 2.59 0.64 3.73
N ARG A 40 1.30 0.27 3.82
CA ARG A 40 0.63 -0.50 2.75
C ARG A 40 0.57 0.29 1.45
N MET A 41 0.27 1.59 1.52
CA MET A 41 0.28 2.47 0.37
C MET A 41 1.68 2.69 -0.21
N LYS A 42 2.71 2.74 0.65
CA LYS A 42 4.11 2.82 0.21
C LYS A 42 4.53 1.55 -0.55
N ILE A 43 4.21 0.37 -0.03
CA ILE A 43 4.48 -0.91 -0.68
C ILE A 43 3.73 -1.00 -2.02
N LEU A 44 2.45 -0.61 -2.07
CA LEU A 44 1.69 -0.61 -3.31
C LEU A 44 2.33 0.30 -4.36
N ARG A 45 2.72 1.53 -3.97
CA ARG A 45 3.39 2.47 -4.87
C ARG A 45 4.71 1.91 -5.39
N ASP A 46 5.48 1.24 -4.55
CA ASP A 46 6.76 0.61 -4.90
C ASP A 46 6.55 -0.57 -5.88
N LEU A 47 5.57 -1.44 -5.62
CA LEU A 47 5.20 -2.55 -6.51
C LEU A 47 4.63 -2.09 -7.85
N LEU A 48 3.93 -0.95 -7.86
CA LEU A 48 3.37 -0.33 -9.05
C LEU A 48 4.39 0.54 -9.79
N GLN A 49 5.57 0.79 -9.22
CA GLN A 49 6.64 1.38 -10.01
C GLN A 49 6.94 0.43 -11.16
N PRO A 50 7.03 0.96 -12.40
CA PRO A 50 7.43 0.14 -13.53
C PRO A 50 8.75 -0.52 -13.16
N TYR A 51 8.78 -1.85 -13.20
CA TYR A 51 9.99 -2.63 -12.96
C TYR A 51 11.10 -1.97 -13.77
N PRO A 52 12.20 -1.47 -13.15
CA PRO A 52 13.27 -0.89 -13.91
C PRO A 52 13.71 -2.00 -14.85
N ALA A 53 13.40 -1.82 -16.14
CA ALA A 53 13.86 -2.72 -17.18
C ALA A 53 15.35 -2.78 -16.94
N LYS A 54 15.83 -3.94 -16.45
CA LYS A 54 17.23 -4.13 -16.09
C LYS A 54 18.00 -3.46 -17.20
N SER A 55 18.68 -2.36 -16.88
CA SER A 55 19.57 -1.69 -17.82
C SER A 55 20.35 -2.83 -18.43
N GLN A 56 20.21 -3.04 -19.74
CA GLN A 56 20.99 -4.05 -20.40
C GLN A 56 22.44 -3.64 -20.16
N GLU A 57 23.04 -4.24 -19.14
CA GLU A 57 24.46 -4.19 -18.90
C GLU A 57 25.03 -5.00 -20.05
N LYS A 58 25.26 -4.29 -21.17
CA LYS A 58 26.16 -4.72 -22.20
C LYS A 58 27.52 -4.91 -21.53
N ARG A 59 27.82 -6.14 -21.16
CA ARG A 59 29.18 -6.63 -21.01
C ARG A 59 29.29 -7.93 -21.77
#